data_AF-A0AAU0RD30-F1
#
_entry.id   AF-A0AAU0RD30-F1
#
_cell.length_a   1.000
_cell.length_b   1.000
_cell.length_c   1.000
_cell.angle_alpha   90.00
_cell.angle_beta   90.00
_cell.angle_gamma   90.00
#
_symmetry.space_group_name_H-M   'P 1'
#
loop_
_entity.id
_entity.type
_entity.pdbx_description
1 polymer ?
#
loop_
_entity_poly.entity_id
_entity_poly.type
_entity_poly.pdbx_seq_one_letter_code
_entity_poly.pdbx_strand_id
1 'polypeptide(L)'
;MLPKTLYLYLPKTLHCYLPITDYYPFGSQILGRSFDSSKYRYGFNGKENDNEVKGEGNEQDYGMRVYDPRVGRFLSVDPLTNDYPWYTPYQFASNSPILCLDVDGLEVDPFTIGRAVSSNREWEANVRKTDPEHANQRIYEANKKAFLTMGSMLKLRTGAQLQ
;
A
#
# COMPACT_ATOMS: atom_id res chain seq x y z
N MET A 1 -10.87 -16.69 61.32
CA MET A 1 -11.74 -15.93 60.40
C MET A 1 -10.99 -14.69 59.96
N LEU A 2 -10.45 -14.66 58.74
CA LEU A 2 -9.81 -13.46 58.18
C LEU A 2 -10.77 -12.78 57.19
N PRO A 3 -10.83 -11.43 57.16
CA PRO A 3 -11.84 -10.72 56.40
C PRO A 3 -11.56 -10.71 54.89
N LYS A 4 -12.64 -10.63 54.12
CA LYS A 4 -12.72 -10.70 52.67
C LYS A 4 -11.88 -9.58 52.03
N THR A 5 -10.96 -9.97 51.16
CA THR A 5 -10.13 -9.10 50.32
C THR A 5 -10.99 -8.24 49.39
N LEU A 6 -10.73 -6.94 49.42
CA LEU A 6 -11.25 -5.94 48.48
C LEU A 6 -10.78 -6.28 47.06
N TYR A 7 -11.70 -6.60 46.17
CA TYR A 7 -11.43 -6.63 44.73
C TYR A 7 -11.33 -5.19 44.23
N LEU A 8 -10.10 -4.75 43.94
CA LEU A 8 -9.84 -3.51 43.22
C LEU A 8 -10.35 -3.67 41.79
N TYR A 9 -11.42 -2.95 41.44
CA TYR A 9 -11.90 -2.82 40.07
C TYR A 9 -10.94 -1.91 39.31
N LEU A 10 -9.97 -2.49 38.60
CA LEU A 10 -9.14 -1.73 37.67
C LEU A 10 -9.99 -1.36 36.44
N PRO A 11 -10.06 -0.06 36.05
CA PRO A 11 -10.79 0.35 34.86
C PRO A 11 -10.14 -0.30 33.64
N LYS A 12 -10.96 -0.96 32.80
CA LYS A 12 -10.52 -1.54 31.52
C LYS A 12 -9.86 -0.43 30.69
N THR A 13 -8.55 -0.45 30.62
CA THR A 13 -7.79 0.32 29.64
C THR A 13 -8.26 -0.11 28.25
N LEU A 14 -8.74 0.85 27.45
CA LEU A 14 -9.01 0.63 26.03
C LEU A 14 -7.66 0.37 25.36
N HIS A 15 -7.27 -0.91 25.28
CA HIS A 15 -6.16 -1.33 24.46
C HIS A 15 -6.61 -1.17 23.00
N CYS A 16 -6.11 -0.14 22.32
CA CYS A 16 -6.14 -0.11 20.86
C CYS A 16 -5.11 -1.11 20.36
N TYR A 17 -5.50 -2.37 20.22
CA TYR A 17 -4.70 -3.32 19.46
C TYR A 17 -4.87 -2.99 17.98
N LEU A 18 -3.77 -2.63 17.32
CA LEU A 18 -3.72 -2.58 15.87
C LEU A 18 -3.46 -4.00 15.36
N PRO A 19 -4.14 -4.46 14.30
CA PRO A 19 -3.86 -5.75 13.70
C PRO A 19 -2.42 -5.76 13.18
N ILE A 20 -1.69 -6.84 13.47
CA ILE A 20 -0.33 -7.05 12.98
C ILE A 20 -0.24 -8.38 12.25
N THR A 21 0.38 -8.36 11.08
CA THR A 21 0.58 -9.54 10.23
C THR A 21 1.94 -9.43 9.57
N ASP A 22 2.76 -10.47 9.72
CA ASP A 22 4.04 -10.57 9.03
C ASP A 22 3.85 -11.28 7.68
N TYR A 23 4.54 -10.78 6.65
CA TYR A 23 4.46 -11.28 5.28
C TYR A 23 5.83 -11.74 4.77
N TYR A 24 5.83 -12.76 3.92
CA TYR A 24 6.97 -13.11 3.07
C TYR A 24 7.19 -12.03 1.99
N PRO A 25 8.37 -12.03 1.32
CA PRO A 25 8.69 -11.01 0.32
C PRO A 25 7.64 -10.85 -0.80
N PHE A 26 6.96 -11.92 -1.17
CA PHE A 26 5.91 -11.93 -2.20
C PHE A 26 4.49 -11.74 -1.63
N GLY A 27 4.34 -11.39 -0.35
CA GLY A 27 3.05 -11.05 0.23
C GLY A 27 2.23 -12.22 0.79
N SER A 28 2.76 -13.45 0.79
CA SER A 28 2.14 -14.55 1.55
C SER A 28 2.25 -14.27 3.05
N GLN A 29 1.18 -14.51 3.80
CA GLN A 29 1.21 -14.39 5.25
C GLN A 29 2.11 -15.46 5.89
N ILE A 30 2.83 -15.09 6.95
CA ILE A 30 3.60 -16.05 7.74
C ILE A 30 2.66 -16.70 8.75
N LEU A 31 2.49 -18.03 8.65
CA LEU A 31 1.67 -18.83 9.57
C LEU A 31 2.10 -18.61 11.02
N GLY A 32 1.12 -18.31 11.89
CA GLY A 32 1.34 -18.10 13.32
C GLY A 32 1.92 -16.73 13.70
N ARG A 33 2.10 -15.82 12.74
CA ARG A 33 2.57 -14.44 12.99
C ARG A 33 1.52 -13.39 12.63
N SER A 34 0.29 -13.66 13.06
CA SER A 34 -0.86 -12.79 12.86
C SER A 34 -1.55 -12.60 14.21
N PHE A 35 -1.73 -11.36 14.65
CA PHE A 35 -2.45 -11.02 15.87
C PHE A 35 -3.60 -10.07 15.54
N ASP A 36 -4.82 -10.44 15.95
CA ASP A 36 -6.06 -9.67 15.76
C ASP A 36 -6.37 -9.26 14.30
N SER A 37 -5.92 -10.06 13.32
CA SER A 37 -6.05 -9.76 11.88
C SER A 37 -7.35 -10.21 11.24
N SER A 38 -8.21 -10.96 11.94
CA SER A 38 -9.37 -11.67 11.35
C SER A 38 -10.47 -10.76 10.78
N LYS A 39 -10.47 -9.47 11.13
CA LYS A 39 -11.42 -8.47 10.60
C LYS A 39 -10.77 -7.44 9.69
N TYR A 40 -9.47 -7.53 9.45
CA TYR A 40 -8.75 -6.54 8.66
C TYR A 40 -8.82 -6.90 7.18
N ARG A 41 -9.42 -6.01 6.37
CA ARG A 41 -9.67 -6.23 4.94
C ARG A 41 -8.44 -6.02 4.06
N TYR A 42 -7.49 -5.19 4.51
CA TYR A 42 -6.31 -4.87 3.74
C TYR A 42 -5.15 -5.79 4.11
N GLY A 43 -4.26 -6.08 3.16
CA GLY A 43 -3.17 -7.02 3.33
C GLY A 43 -1.83 -6.43 2.90
N PHE A 44 -1.08 -7.24 2.18
CA PHE A 44 0.21 -6.86 1.62
C PHE A 44 0.06 -5.66 0.68
N ASN A 45 1.03 -4.73 0.72
CA ASN A 45 1.02 -3.47 -0.02
C ASN A 45 -0.26 -2.62 0.12
N GLY A 46 -1.04 -2.82 1.18
CA GLY A 46 -2.30 -2.10 1.43
C GLY A 46 -3.43 -2.47 0.47
N LYS A 47 -3.32 -3.60 -0.26
CA LYS A 47 -4.37 -4.09 -1.15
C LYS A 47 -5.42 -4.87 -0.40
N GLU A 48 -6.65 -4.89 -0.92
CA GLU A 48 -7.74 -5.63 -0.31
C GLU A 48 -7.52 -7.13 -0.51
N ASN A 49 -7.62 -7.90 0.57
CA ASN A 49 -7.60 -9.37 0.50
C ASN A 49 -9.02 -9.84 0.18
N ASP A 50 -9.18 -10.51 -0.95
CA ASP A 50 -10.41 -11.24 -1.24
C ASP A 50 -10.30 -12.65 -0.65
N ASN A 51 -11.01 -12.88 0.45
CA ASN A 51 -10.97 -14.15 1.16
C ASN A 51 -12.08 -15.11 0.72
N GLU A 52 -12.95 -14.73 -0.22
CA GLU A 52 -14.14 -15.50 -0.60
C GLU A 52 -13.79 -16.73 -1.44
N VAL A 53 -12.81 -16.61 -2.35
CA VAL A 53 -12.51 -17.64 -3.35
C VAL A 53 -11.42 -18.61 -2.90
N LYS A 54 -10.33 -18.11 -2.30
CA LYS A 54 -9.14 -18.91 -1.95
C LYS A 54 -8.83 -18.97 -0.46
N GLY A 55 -9.73 -18.48 0.39
CA GLY A 55 -9.55 -18.39 1.84
C GLY A 55 -8.65 -17.21 2.24
N GLU A 56 -8.39 -17.09 3.55
CA GLU A 56 -7.78 -15.89 4.13
C GLU A 56 -6.37 -15.60 3.61
N GLY A 57 -6.18 -14.39 3.04
CA GLY A 57 -4.87 -13.85 2.65
C GLY A 57 -4.26 -14.49 1.40
N ASN A 58 -5.03 -15.27 0.63
CA ASN A 58 -4.54 -16.03 -0.52
C ASN A 58 -4.86 -15.38 -1.87
N GLU A 59 -5.60 -14.28 -1.86
CA GLU A 59 -5.97 -13.55 -3.06
C GLU A 59 -6.06 -12.05 -2.73
N GLN A 60 -5.46 -11.22 -3.58
CA GLN A 60 -5.45 -9.77 -3.41
C GLN A 60 -5.93 -9.09 -4.69
N ASP A 61 -6.81 -8.11 -4.52
CA ASP A 61 -7.30 -7.30 -5.63
C ASP A 61 -6.40 -6.06 -5.83
N TYR A 62 -5.71 -6.01 -6.98
CA TYR A 62 -4.91 -4.86 -7.40
C TYR A 62 -5.71 -3.90 -8.31
N GLY A 63 -6.99 -4.20 -8.56
CA GLY A 63 -7.93 -3.42 -9.36
C GLY A 63 -8.02 -3.92 -10.80
N MET A 64 -6.89 -3.91 -11.52
CA MET A 64 -6.84 -4.39 -12.90
C MET A 64 -6.59 -5.89 -13.01
N ARG A 65 -5.98 -6.47 -11.96
CA ARG A 65 -5.59 -7.88 -11.92
C ARG A 65 -5.72 -8.43 -10.50
N VAL A 66 -5.93 -9.73 -10.43
CA VAL A 66 -5.97 -10.50 -9.18
C VAL A 66 -4.62 -11.18 -8.93
N TYR A 67 -4.08 -11.00 -7.73
CA TYR A 67 -2.76 -11.47 -7.31
C TYR A 67 -2.87 -12.66 -6.35
N ASP A 68 -2.11 -13.74 -6.62
CA ASP A 68 -1.97 -14.88 -5.68
C ASP A 68 -0.63 -14.75 -4.91
N PRO A 69 -0.64 -14.25 -3.67
CA PRO A 69 0.56 -14.04 -2.86
C PRO A 69 1.34 -15.32 -2.51
N ARG A 70 0.73 -16.51 -2.60
CA ARG A 70 1.44 -17.78 -2.32
C ARG A 70 2.39 -18.16 -3.44
N VAL A 71 1.97 -17.90 -4.68
CA VAL A 71 2.75 -18.18 -5.88
C VAL A 71 3.62 -16.97 -6.27
N GLY A 72 3.22 -15.77 -5.84
CA GLY A 72 3.89 -14.53 -6.17
C GLY A 72 3.63 -14.07 -7.61
N ARG A 73 2.44 -14.38 -8.15
CA ARG A 73 2.09 -14.14 -9.56
C ARG A 73 0.65 -13.66 -9.71
N PHE A 74 0.38 -12.94 -10.78
CA PHE A 74 -0.99 -12.62 -11.20
C PHE A 74 -1.68 -13.83 -11.83
N LEU A 75 -3.00 -13.91 -11.66
CA LEU A 75 -3.82 -14.97 -12.24
C LEU A 75 -4.18 -14.71 -13.71
N SER A 76 -4.05 -13.46 -14.17
CA SER A 76 -4.33 -13.01 -15.53
C SER A 76 -3.07 -12.47 -16.23
N VAL A 77 -3.11 -12.49 -17.56
CA VAL A 77 -2.06 -11.91 -18.42
C VAL A 77 -2.07 -10.38 -18.30
N ASP A 78 -0.89 -9.78 -18.17
CA ASP A 78 -0.71 -8.33 -18.20
C ASP A 78 -1.15 -7.72 -19.54
N PRO A 79 -2.07 -6.75 -19.57
CA PRO A 79 -2.38 -5.98 -20.78
C PRO A 79 -1.15 -5.30 -21.41
N LEU A 80 -0.14 -4.96 -20.62
CA LEU A 80 1.11 -4.31 -21.06
C LEU A 80 2.20 -5.30 -21.45
N THR A 81 1.89 -6.59 -21.57
CA THR A 81 2.87 -7.62 -21.99
C THR A 81 3.58 -7.25 -23.30
N ASN A 82 2.87 -6.60 -24.24
CA ASN A 82 3.43 -6.21 -25.53
C ASN A 82 4.53 -5.12 -25.42
N ASP A 83 4.42 -4.24 -24.42
CA ASP A 83 5.38 -3.15 -24.21
C ASP A 83 6.65 -3.65 -23.48
N TYR A 84 6.54 -4.78 -22.76
CA TYR A 84 7.62 -5.37 -21.98
C TYR A 84 7.87 -6.86 -22.31
N PRO A 85 8.33 -7.18 -23.54
CA PRO A 85 8.50 -8.57 -23.99
C PRO A 85 9.58 -9.35 -23.24
N TRP A 86 10.47 -8.67 -22.50
CA TRP A 86 11.50 -9.30 -21.67
C TRP A 86 10.99 -9.74 -20.29
N TYR A 87 9.76 -9.38 -19.92
CA TYR A 87 9.13 -9.82 -18.69
C TYR A 87 8.08 -10.90 -18.95
N THR A 88 7.86 -11.76 -17.96
CA THR A 88 6.81 -12.77 -18.08
C THR A 88 5.44 -12.12 -17.87
N PRO A 89 4.39 -12.52 -18.61
CA PRO A 89 3.06 -11.89 -18.56
C PRO A 89 2.35 -11.97 -17.21
N TYR A 90 2.87 -12.76 -16.27
CA TYR A 90 2.30 -12.99 -14.94
C TYR A 90 3.20 -12.49 -13.81
N GLN A 91 4.26 -11.76 -14.11
CA GLN A 91 5.21 -11.32 -13.09
C GLN A 91 4.59 -10.32 -12.12
N PHE A 92 5.09 -10.30 -10.90
CA PHE A 92 4.78 -9.28 -9.91
C PHE A 92 6.01 -8.40 -9.66
N ALA A 93 5.85 -7.08 -9.81
CA ALA A 93 6.87 -6.08 -9.47
C ALA A 93 8.29 -6.39 -10.01
N SER A 94 8.41 -6.82 -11.27
CA SER A 94 9.70 -7.23 -11.88
C SER A 94 10.49 -8.29 -11.10
N ASN A 95 9.80 -9.20 -10.42
CA ASN A 95 10.38 -10.19 -9.50
C ASN A 95 11.24 -9.57 -8.38
N SER A 96 11.03 -8.29 -8.08
CA SER A 96 11.77 -7.54 -7.06
C SER A 96 10.79 -6.91 -6.04
N PRO A 97 9.97 -7.72 -5.35
CA PRO A 97 8.84 -7.24 -4.54
C PRO A 97 9.25 -6.48 -3.26
N ILE A 98 10.55 -6.49 -2.93
CA ILE A 98 11.12 -5.71 -1.82
C ILE A 98 11.41 -4.26 -2.25
N LEU A 99 11.79 -4.06 -3.52
CA LEU A 99 12.24 -2.77 -4.04
C LEU A 99 11.20 -2.09 -4.92
N CYS A 100 10.36 -2.87 -5.59
CA CYS A 100 9.36 -2.40 -6.52
C CYS A 100 7.98 -2.68 -5.95
N LEU A 101 7.10 -1.68 -6.01
CA LEU A 101 5.71 -1.78 -5.59
C LEU A 101 4.83 -1.57 -6.81
N ASP A 102 3.95 -2.52 -7.10
CA ASP A 102 3.02 -2.45 -8.22
C ASP A 102 1.74 -1.73 -7.73
N VAL A 103 1.60 -0.44 -8.05
CA VAL A 103 0.60 0.45 -7.44
C VAL A 103 -0.81 0.16 -7.97
N ASP A 104 -0.93 -0.29 -9.20
CA ASP A 104 -2.19 -0.47 -9.94
C ASP A 104 -2.25 -1.82 -10.70
N GLY A 105 -1.23 -2.66 -10.51
CA GLY A 105 -1.13 -3.94 -11.21
C GLY A 105 -0.71 -3.76 -12.67
N LEU A 106 0.02 -2.70 -13.01
CA LEU A 106 0.40 -2.36 -14.38
C LEU A 106 1.80 -1.73 -14.49
N GLU A 107 2.50 -1.40 -13.41
CA GLU A 107 3.74 -0.64 -13.51
C GLU A 107 4.85 -1.09 -12.55
N VAL A 108 6.09 -0.92 -13.01
CA VAL A 108 7.32 -0.98 -12.21
C VAL A 108 7.87 0.42 -12.18
N ASP A 109 7.80 1.07 -11.02
CA ASP A 109 8.54 2.30 -10.84
C ASP A 109 9.29 2.39 -9.50
N PRO A 110 10.53 1.88 -9.46
CA PRO A 110 11.48 2.25 -8.42
C PRO A 110 12.21 3.58 -8.73
N PHE A 111 12.23 4.05 -9.99
CA PHE A 111 13.07 5.17 -10.42
C PHE A 111 12.37 6.54 -10.29
N THR A 112 11.06 6.63 -10.52
CA THR A 112 10.29 7.86 -10.37
C THR A 112 10.02 8.16 -8.91
N ILE A 113 9.88 7.18 -8.00
CA ILE A 113 9.86 7.47 -6.55
C ILE A 113 11.19 8.06 -6.08
N GLY A 114 12.34 7.45 -6.41
CA GLY A 114 13.65 7.96 -6.00
C GLY A 114 14.00 9.32 -6.60
N ARG A 115 13.67 9.52 -7.89
CA ARG A 115 13.91 10.79 -8.60
C ARG A 115 12.92 11.87 -8.17
N ALA A 116 11.65 11.55 -7.94
CA ALA A 116 10.64 12.49 -7.43
C ALA A 116 10.94 12.89 -5.98
N VAL A 117 11.40 11.96 -5.14
CA VAL A 117 11.76 12.27 -3.74
C VAL A 117 13.01 13.14 -3.69
N SER A 118 14.04 12.85 -4.49
CA SER A 118 15.24 13.69 -4.56
C SER A 118 14.96 15.06 -5.16
N SER A 119 14.18 15.14 -6.24
CA SER A 119 13.77 16.42 -6.83
C SER A 119 12.85 17.24 -5.91
N ASN A 120 11.94 16.58 -5.18
CA ASN A 120 11.10 17.25 -4.18
C ASN A 120 11.94 17.82 -3.05
N ARG A 121 12.94 17.08 -2.56
CA ARG A 121 13.84 17.56 -1.50
C ARG A 121 14.64 18.78 -1.94
N GLU A 122 15.15 18.80 -3.18
CA GLU A 122 15.86 19.96 -3.73
C GLU A 122 14.92 21.16 -3.93
N TRP A 123 13.71 20.93 -4.43
CA TRP A 123 12.70 21.97 -4.60
C TRP A 123 12.27 22.59 -3.27
N GLU A 124 11.96 21.76 -2.26
CA GLU A 124 11.62 22.22 -0.91
C GLU A 124 12.76 23.01 -0.27
N ALA A 125 14.01 22.57 -0.46
CA ALA A 125 15.18 23.29 0.03
C ALA A 125 15.36 24.65 -0.65
N ASN A 126 15.06 24.76 -1.95
CA ASN A 126 15.10 26.04 -2.67
C ASN A 126 13.97 26.97 -2.24
N VAL A 127 12.75 26.47 -2.03
CA VAL A 127 11.62 27.27 -1.51
C VAL A 127 11.95 27.86 -0.14
N ARG A 128 12.49 27.04 0.77
CA ARG A 128 12.94 27.47 2.11
C ARG A 128 14.07 28.51 2.07
N LYS A 129 14.92 28.49 1.04
CA LYS A 129 15.96 29.50 0.83
C LYS A 129 15.41 30.83 0.29
N THR A 130 14.43 30.78 -0.61
CA THR A 130 13.88 31.99 -1.25
C THR A 130 12.89 32.75 -0.39
N ASP A 131 12.10 32.04 0.43
CA ASP A 131 10.98 32.62 1.19
C ASP A 131 10.78 31.83 2.48
N PRO A 132 11.64 32.06 3.49
CA PRO A 132 11.64 31.27 4.72
C PRO A 132 10.38 31.48 5.57
N GLU A 133 9.73 32.65 5.48
CA GLU A 133 8.53 32.97 6.27
C GLU A 133 7.29 32.20 5.78
N HIS A 134 7.13 32.03 4.46
CA HIS A 134 5.95 31.35 3.89
C HIS A 134 6.28 29.99 3.25
N ALA A 135 7.50 29.48 3.40
CA ALA A 135 7.93 28.21 2.79
C ALA A 135 6.98 27.05 3.08
N ASN A 136 6.58 26.87 4.35
CA ASN A 136 5.71 25.75 4.74
C ASN A 136 4.32 25.84 4.09
N GLN A 137 3.76 27.04 3.92
CA GLN A 137 2.48 27.24 3.24
C GLN A 137 2.59 26.96 1.74
N ARG A 138 3.66 27.43 1.09
CA ARG A 138 3.92 27.20 -0.34
C ARG A 138 4.15 25.73 -0.65
N ILE A 139 4.91 25.03 0.19
CA ILE A 139 5.12 23.59 0.09
C ILE A 139 3.79 22.85 0.27
N TYR A 140 2.97 23.23 1.26
CA TYR A 140 1.67 22.63 1.48
C TYR A 140 0.71 22.80 0.29
N GLU A 141 0.58 24.02 -0.24
CA GLU A 141 -0.30 24.27 -1.40
C GLU A 141 0.20 23.57 -2.67
N ALA A 142 1.52 23.49 -2.89
CA ALA A 142 2.09 22.74 -4.01
C ALA A 142 1.82 21.24 -3.90
N ASN A 143 2.03 20.65 -2.72
CA ASN A 143 1.77 19.23 -2.46
C ASN A 143 0.28 18.90 -2.58
N LYS A 144 -0.59 19.78 -2.08
CA LYS A 144 -2.05 19.67 -2.22
C LYS A 144 -2.48 19.72 -3.69
N LYS A 145 -1.92 20.64 -4.47
CA LYS A 145 -2.21 20.75 -5.91
C LYS A 145 -1.71 19.54 -6.69
N ALA A 146 -0.52 19.03 -6.38
CA ALA A 146 0.03 17.82 -6.99
C ALA A 146 -0.87 16.60 -6.73
N PHE A 147 -1.31 16.41 -5.47
CA PHE A 147 -2.21 15.31 -5.09
C PHE A 147 -3.56 15.37 -5.83
N LEU A 148 -4.17 16.56 -5.91
CA LEU A 148 -5.42 16.76 -6.67
C LEU A 148 -5.24 16.50 -8.17
N THR A 149 -4.10 16.92 -8.73
CA THR A 149 -3.81 16.75 -10.17
C THR A 149 -3.55 15.27 -10.50
N MET A 150 -2.76 14.56 -9.68
CA MET A 150 -2.55 13.11 -9.82
C MET A 150 -3.85 12.33 -9.66
N GLY A 151 -4.67 12.67 -8.66
CA GLY A 151 -5.99 12.07 -8.48
C GLY A 151 -6.92 12.28 -9.69
N SER A 152 -6.84 13.44 -10.33
CA SER A 152 -7.61 13.72 -11.56
C SER A 152 -7.08 13.01 -12.81
N MET A 153 -5.75 12.83 -12.95
CA MET A 153 -5.15 12.08 -14.05
C MET A 153 -5.44 10.58 -13.95
N LEU A 154 -5.42 10.01 -12.74
CA LEU A 154 -5.80 8.62 -12.50
C LEU A 154 -7.26 8.35 -12.91
N LYS A 155 -8.13 9.35 -12.71
CA LYS A 155 -9.55 9.31 -13.07
C LYS A 155 -9.80 9.39 -14.58
N LEU A 156 -8.91 10.06 -15.32
CA LEU A 156 -8.98 10.17 -16.78
C LEU A 156 -8.40 8.95 -17.51
N ARG A 157 -7.45 8.22 -16.90
CA ARG A 157 -6.90 6.98 -17.46
C ARG A 157 -7.78 5.75 -17.23
N THR A 158 -8.56 5.71 -16.15
CA THR A 158 -9.38 4.53 -15.79
C THR A 158 -10.77 4.52 -16.43
N GLY A 159 -11.17 5.54 -17.22
CA GLY A 159 -12.44 5.54 -17.94
C GLY A 159 -13.70 5.42 -17.06
N ALA A 160 -13.58 5.60 -15.75
CA ALA A 160 -14.69 5.47 -14.82
C ALA A 160 -15.54 6.75 -14.81
N GLN A 161 -16.47 6.84 -15.76
CA GLN A 161 -17.65 7.69 -15.63
C GLN A 161 -18.53 7.12 -14.50
N LEU A 162 -18.56 7.80 -13.36
CA LEU A 162 -19.61 7.57 -12.36
C LEU A 162 -20.87 8.34 -12.79
N GLN A 163 -22.00 7.62 -12.84
CA GLN A 163 -23.35 8.19 -12.76
C GLN A 163 -23.54 8.96 -11.45
#